data_AF-A0A974YKR9-F1
#
_entry.id   AF-A0A974YKR9-F1
#
_cell.length_a   1.000
_cell.length_b   1.000
_cell.length_c   1.000
_cell.angle_alpha   90.00
_cell.angle_beta   90.00
_cell.angle_gamma   90.00
#
_symmetry.space_group_name_H-M   'P 1'
#
loop_
_entity.id
_entity.type
_entity.pdbx_description
1 polymer ?
#
loop_
_entity_poly.entity_id
_entity_poly.type
_entity_poly.pdbx_seq_one_letter_code
_entity_poly.pdbx_strand_id
1 'polypeptide(L)'
;MDPKLLTLPWVTLLTLAAGYMGYFVAHVGLRDHHKTVDVTFSTLVFGFCAAFAYQLLRYVNINILAASGAAVVTSIVLGAVWRALLRPVFYNIMRNTNVSYADDIPTAWLNLFGETSIVASQLIVRLKDGRTLMCADLHRFKDEPNGPFRFGATGDILMYVTDQKVGYAWSTIDDVFWDEWGSEITYIPASEVAQVNFRRRGR
;
A
#
# COMPACT_ATOMS: atom_id res chain seq x y z
N MET A 1 16.47 10.06 21.25
CA MET A 1 15.48 11.15 21.11
C MET A 1 16.05 12.37 21.80
N ASP A 2 16.12 13.52 21.12
CA ASP A 2 16.61 14.76 21.71
C ASP A 2 15.56 15.30 22.70
N PRO A 3 15.86 15.48 24.01
CA PRO A 3 14.89 15.93 25.01
C PRO A 3 14.25 17.29 24.69
N LYS A 4 14.86 18.08 23.80
CA LYS A 4 14.30 19.35 23.29
C LYS A 4 13.00 19.18 22.50
N LEU A 5 12.72 17.99 21.97
CA LEU A 5 11.46 17.72 21.27
C LEU A 5 10.27 17.70 22.22
N LEU A 6 10.45 17.22 23.46
CA LEU A 6 9.38 17.15 24.46
C LEU A 6 9.04 18.53 25.06
N THR A 7 9.93 19.51 24.89
CA THR A 7 9.71 20.90 25.34
C THR A 7 8.97 21.77 24.32
N LEU A 8 8.63 21.23 23.15
CA LEU A 8 7.89 21.97 22.14
C LEU A 8 6.45 22.28 22.61
N PRO A 9 5.85 23.38 22.12
CA PRO A 9 4.44 23.67 22.37
C PRO A 9 3.55 22.48 21.99
N TRP A 10 2.54 22.18 22.81
CA TRP A 10 1.63 21.04 22.61
C TRP A 10 1.06 20.96 21.20
N VAL A 11 0.69 22.11 20.63
CA VAL A 11 0.14 22.22 19.28
C VAL A 11 1.16 21.75 18.24
N THR A 12 2.44 22.07 18.40
CA THR A 12 3.50 21.64 17.47
C THR A 12 3.71 20.13 17.51
N LEU A 13 3.71 19.54 18.70
CA LEU A 13 3.80 18.08 18.86
C LEU A 13 2.59 17.38 18.22
N LEU A 14 1.39 17.88 18.49
CA LEU A 14 0.15 17.37 17.91
C LEU A 14 0.16 17.46 16.38
N THR A 15 0.59 18.61 15.84
CA THR A 15 0.69 18.86 14.40
C THR A 15 1.61 17.86 13.72
N LEU A 16 2.80 17.62 14.29
CA LEU A 16 3.77 16.67 13.73
C LEU A 16 3.26 15.22 13.82
N ALA A 17 2.73 14.81 14.97
CA ALA A 17 2.23 13.46 15.18
C ALA A 17 1.00 13.15 14.29
N ALA A 18 0.00 14.06 14.31
CA ALA A 18 -1.19 13.93 13.48
C ALA A 18 -0.85 14.00 12.00
N GLY A 19 0.01 14.93 11.60
CA GLY A 19 0.45 15.09 10.22
C GLY A 19 1.15 13.83 9.68
N TYR A 20 2.00 13.20 10.50
CA TYR A 20 2.70 11.97 10.09
C TYR A 20 1.71 10.81 9.92
N MET A 21 0.69 10.70 10.78
CA MET A 21 -0.38 9.71 10.64
C MET A 21 -1.19 9.91 9.36
N GLY A 22 -1.56 11.16 9.02
CA GLY A 22 -2.23 11.49 7.76
C GLY A 22 -1.37 11.14 6.55
N TYR A 23 -0.09 11.53 6.58
CA TYR A 23 0.90 11.17 5.55
C TYR A 23 1.05 9.66 5.40
N PHE A 24 1.10 8.92 6.51
CA PHE A 24 1.18 7.46 6.53
C PHE A 24 0.00 6.87 5.77
N VAL A 25 -1.24 7.21 6.14
CA VAL A 25 -2.46 6.67 5.52
C VAL A 25 -2.55 7.02 4.03
N ALA A 26 -2.19 8.26 3.68
CA ALA A 26 -2.20 8.73 2.29
C ALA A 26 -1.26 7.93 1.39
N HIS A 27 -0.13 7.43 1.92
CA HIS A 27 0.95 6.83 1.13
C HIS A 27 1.29 5.38 1.49
N VAL A 28 0.46 4.68 2.27
CA VAL A 28 0.71 3.25 2.60
C VAL A 28 0.91 2.45 1.32
N GLY A 29 2.06 1.76 1.22
CA GLY A 29 2.45 0.95 0.06
C GLY A 29 3.27 1.67 -1.02
N LEU A 30 3.51 2.98 -0.90
CA LEU A 30 4.27 3.79 -1.87
C LEU A 30 5.45 4.56 -1.26
N ARG A 31 5.72 4.38 0.04
CA ARG A 31 6.58 5.29 0.84
C ARG A 31 8.07 5.19 0.53
N ASP A 32 8.56 4.06 0.02
CA ASP A 32 10.00 3.79 -0.13
C ASP A 32 10.71 4.69 -1.16
N HIS A 33 9.96 5.44 -1.96
CA HIS A 33 10.51 6.31 -3.00
C HIS A 33 10.45 7.81 -2.66
N HIS A 34 9.85 8.20 -1.54
CA HIS A 34 9.73 9.61 -1.17
C HIS A 34 11.04 10.13 -0.58
N LYS A 35 11.53 11.27 -1.05
CA LYS A 35 12.68 11.92 -0.43
C LYS A 35 12.26 12.41 0.96
N THR A 36 13.20 12.46 1.90
CA THR A 36 12.97 12.98 3.26
C THR A 36 12.31 14.35 3.27
N VAL A 37 12.63 15.19 2.27
CA VAL A 37 12.03 16.50 2.05
C VAL A 37 10.53 16.38 1.76
N ASP A 38 10.13 15.47 0.87
CA ASP A 38 8.73 15.24 0.49
C ASP A 38 7.91 14.69 1.66
N VAL A 39 8.51 13.78 2.43
CA VAL A 39 7.91 13.25 3.68
C VAL A 39 7.65 14.38 4.67
N THR A 40 8.62 15.28 4.84
CA THR A 40 8.53 16.38 5.79
C THR A 40 7.45 17.38 5.38
N PHE A 41 7.46 17.83 4.13
CA PHE A 41 6.45 18.78 3.65
C PHE A 41 5.05 18.17 3.59
N SER A 42 4.91 16.91 3.18
CA SER A 42 3.62 16.23 3.20
C SER A 42 3.07 16.09 4.63
N THR A 43 3.93 15.73 5.58
CA THR A 43 3.59 15.69 7.01
C THR A 43 3.11 17.06 7.51
N LEU A 44 3.76 18.15 7.08
CA LEU A 44 3.33 19.51 7.44
C LEU A 44 1.98 19.89 6.82
N VAL A 45 1.67 19.46 5.60
CA VAL A 45 0.36 19.72 4.96
C VAL A 45 -0.78 19.07 5.76
N PHE A 46 -0.66 17.77 6.07
CA PHE A 46 -1.66 17.09 6.89
C PHE A 46 -1.70 17.64 8.32
N GLY A 47 -0.52 17.96 8.88
CA GLY A 47 -0.38 18.58 10.19
C GLY A 47 -1.07 19.94 10.27
N PHE A 48 -0.95 20.77 9.23
CA PHE A 48 -1.62 22.07 9.15
C PHE A 48 -3.14 21.92 9.26
N CYS A 49 -3.73 20.97 8.54
CA CYS A 49 -5.17 20.69 8.65
C CYS A 49 -5.57 20.22 10.05
N ALA A 50 -4.74 19.38 10.69
CA ALA A 50 -4.95 18.94 12.07
C ALA A 50 -4.87 20.13 13.05
N ALA A 51 -3.88 20.99 12.90
CA ALA A 51 -3.69 22.19 13.73
C ALA A 51 -4.86 23.17 13.56
N PHE A 52 -5.33 23.36 12.32
CA PHE A 52 -6.49 24.19 12.02
C PHE A 52 -7.76 23.67 12.70
N ALA A 53 -8.03 22.35 12.57
CA ALA A 53 -9.15 21.70 13.25
C ALA A 53 -9.04 21.83 14.78
N TYR A 54 -7.85 21.61 15.33
CA TYR A 54 -7.59 21.79 16.76
C TYR A 54 -7.93 23.23 17.22
N GLN A 55 -7.44 24.25 16.51
CA GLN A 55 -7.70 25.66 16.87
C GLN A 55 -9.19 26.00 16.81
N LEU A 56 -9.90 25.50 15.79
CA LEU A 56 -11.34 25.73 15.64
C LEU A 56 -12.14 25.09 16.79
N LEU A 57 -11.78 23.88 17.21
CA LEU A 57 -12.42 23.22 18.35
C LEU A 57 -12.08 23.90 19.68
N ARG A 58 -10.86 24.42 19.83
CA ARG A 58 -10.47 25.22 20.99
C ARG A 58 -11.21 26.55 21.06
N TYR A 59 -11.52 27.17 19.92
CA TYR A 59 -12.32 28.40 19.86
C TYR A 59 -13.75 28.19 20.40
N VAL A 60 -14.36 27.03 20.15
CA VAL A 60 -15.67 26.66 20.72
C VAL A 60 -15.59 26.04 22.13
N ASN A 61 -14.47 26.25 22.84
CA ASN A 61 -14.21 25.81 24.21
C ASN A 61 -14.24 24.29 24.47
N ILE A 62 -14.02 23.45 23.45
CA ILE A 62 -13.91 21.99 23.63
C ILE A 62 -12.60 21.64 24.36
N ASN A 63 -12.66 20.71 25.33
CA ASN A 63 -11.50 20.25 26.10
C ASN A 63 -10.29 19.89 25.20
N ILE A 64 -9.08 20.23 25.65
CA ILE A 64 -7.80 19.95 24.99
C ILE A 64 -7.72 18.49 24.52
N LEU A 65 -8.08 17.52 25.38
CA LEU A 65 -8.02 16.09 25.02
C LEU A 65 -8.94 15.76 23.83
N ALA A 66 -10.19 16.24 23.86
CA ALA A 66 -11.16 16.00 22.80
C ALA A 66 -10.76 16.73 21.50
N ALA A 67 -10.26 17.97 21.59
CA ALA A 67 -9.76 18.72 20.45
C ALA A 67 -8.53 18.05 19.82
N SER A 68 -7.61 17.52 20.63
CA SER A 68 -6.45 16.78 20.15
C SER A 68 -6.84 15.47 19.48
N GLY A 69 -7.76 14.71 20.06
CA GLY A 69 -8.29 13.49 19.43
C GLY A 69 -8.94 13.77 18.08
N ALA A 70 -9.78 14.80 18.01
CA ALA A 70 -10.45 15.20 16.78
C ALA A 70 -9.46 15.68 15.70
N ALA A 71 -8.38 16.38 16.08
CA ALA A 71 -7.33 16.79 15.15
C ALA A 71 -6.61 15.60 14.51
N VAL A 72 -6.31 14.56 15.30
CA VAL A 72 -5.72 13.31 14.80
C VAL A 72 -6.66 12.60 13.82
N VAL A 73 -7.93 12.44 14.20
CA VAL A 73 -8.95 11.83 13.33
C VAL A 73 -9.09 12.61 12.02
N THR A 74 -9.13 13.94 12.10
CA THR A 74 -9.20 14.81 10.91
C THR A 74 -8.03 14.56 9.97
N SER A 75 -6.80 14.47 10.48
CA SER A 75 -5.61 14.20 9.66
C SER A 75 -5.68 12.82 8.98
N ILE A 76 -6.11 11.79 9.71
CA ILE A 76 -6.27 10.42 9.19
C ILE A 76 -7.33 10.37 8.09
N VAL A 77 -8.51 10.97 8.34
CA VAL A 77 -9.60 11.03 7.37
C VAL A 77 -9.16 11.80 6.13
N LEU A 78 -8.47 12.93 6.29
CA LEU A 78 -7.94 13.69 5.16
C LEU A 78 -6.93 12.88 4.34
N GLY A 79 -6.06 12.12 5.00
CA GLY A 79 -5.14 11.19 4.33
C GLY A 79 -5.86 10.09 3.54
N ALA A 80 -6.93 9.53 4.11
CA ALA A 80 -7.77 8.52 3.44
C ALA A 80 -8.53 9.12 2.24
N VAL A 81 -9.13 10.30 2.40
CA VAL A 81 -9.82 11.03 1.33
C VAL A 81 -8.85 11.44 0.22
N TRP A 82 -7.63 11.86 0.58
CA TRP A 82 -6.59 12.16 -0.40
C TRP A 82 -6.30 10.94 -1.27
N ARG A 83 -6.06 9.79 -0.64
CA ARG A 83 -5.76 8.56 -1.35
C ARG A 83 -6.92 8.05 -2.22
N ALA A 84 -8.14 8.09 -1.68
CA ALA A 84 -9.31 7.51 -2.34
C ALA A 84 -9.88 8.40 -3.46
N LEU A 85 -9.88 9.73 -3.27
CA LEU A 85 -10.64 10.66 -4.12
C LEU A 85 -9.79 11.78 -4.72
N LEU A 86 -8.99 12.49 -3.92
CA LEU A 86 -8.30 13.68 -4.41
C LEU A 86 -7.14 13.34 -5.34
N ARG A 87 -6.38 12.29 -5.03
CA ARG A 87 -5.25 11.83 -5.84
C ARG A 87 -5.66 11.49 -7.28
N PRO A 88 -6.66 10.63 -7.55
CA PRO A 88 -7.08 10.35 -8.94
C PRO A 88 -7.65 11.59 -9.65
N VAL A 89 -8.38 12.46 -8.95
CA VAL A 89 -8.87 13.73 -9.51
C VAL A 89 -7.70 14.64 -9.91
N PHE A 90 -6.69 14.76 -9.05
CA PHE A 90 -5.51 15.59 -9.30
C PHE A 90 -4.74 15.10 -10.53
N TYR A 91 -4.50 13.79 -10.66
CA TYR A 91 -3.89 13.23 -11.87
C TYR A 91 -4.76 13.45 -13.10
N ASN A 92 -6.08 13.28 -13.00
CA ASN A 92 -6.98 13.53 -14.12
C ASN A 92 -6.92 15.00 -14.59
N ILE A 93 -6.84 15.95 -13.65
CA ILE A 93 -6.63 17.37 -13.98
C ILE A 93 -5.29 17.57 -14.69
N MET A 94 -4.19 17.03 -14.15
CA MET A 94 -2.86 17.16 -14.78
C MET A 94 -2.78 16.58 -16.19
N ARG A 95 -3.46 15.45 -16.42
CA ARG A 95 -3.56 14.82 -17.74
C ARG A 95 -4.38 15.69 -18.70
N ASN A 96 -5.53 16.18 -18.26
CA ASN A 96 -6.40 17.03 -19.07
C ASN A 96 -5.79 18.40 -19.41
N THR A 97 -4.91 18.90 -18.56
CA THR A 97 -4.17 20.16 -18.79
C THR A 97 -2.85 19.96 -19.53
N ASN A 98 -2.51 18.73 -19.97
CA ASN A 98 -1.25 18.38 -20.62
C ASN A 98 0.01 18.75 -19.80
N VAL A 99 -0.11 18.85 -18.48
CA VAL A 99 1.03 19.16 -17.60
C VAL A 99 1.92 17.94 -17.45
N SER A 100 1.33 16.76 -17.21
CA SER A 100 2.07 15.50 -17.07
C SER A 100 1.17 14.29 -17.27
N TYR A 101 1.73 13.28 -17.94
CA TYR A 101 1.15 11.93 -18.06
C TYR A 101 1.82 10.93 -17.10
N ALA A 102 2.82 11.36 -16.33
CA ALA A 102 3.49 10.52 -15.34
C ALA A 102 2.66 10.44 -14.05
N ASP A 103 2.32 9.24 -13.62
CA ASP A 103 1.52 9.00 -12.41
C ASP A 103 2.36 8.94 -11.12
N ASP A 104 3.66 9.28 -11.21
CA ASP A 104 4.65 9.27 -10.12
C ASP A 104 4.74 7.94 -9.36
N ILE A 105 4.22 6.86 -9.96
CA ILE A 105 4.34 5.51 -9.43
C ILE A 105 5.73 5.00 -9.85
N PRO A 106 6.60 4.65 -8.88
CA PRO A 106 8.02 4.39 -9.13
C PRO A 106 8.28 3.26 -10.12
N THR A 107 7.38 2.27 -10.16
CA THR A 107 7.51 1.11 -11.05
C THR A 107 6.14 0.64 -11.56
N ALA A 108 6.12 0.07 -12.76
CA ALA A 108 4.94 -0.61 -13.29
C ALA A 108 4.46 -1.75 -12.38
N TRP A 109 5.38 -2.37 -11.63
CA TRP A 109 5.10 -3.34 -10.58
C TRP A 109 4.19 -2.77 -9.50
N LEU A 110 4.54 -1.61 -8.93
CA LEU A 110 3.71 -0.93 -7.93
C LEU A 110 2.38 -0.45 -8.52
N ASN A 111 2.34 -0.10 -9.81
CA ASN A 111 1.09 0.30 -10.48
C ASN A 111 0.09 -0.85 -10.57
N LEU A 112 0.57 -2.11 -10.65
CA LEU A 112 -0.29 -3.29 -10.60
C LEU A 112 -1.16 -3.33 -9.32
N PHE A 113 -0.67 -2.75 -8.21
CA PHE A 113 -1.35 -2.71 -6.89
C PHE A 113 -2.17 -1.45 -6.65
N GLY A 114 -1.96 -0.40 -7.45
CA GLY A 114 -2.71 0.85 -7.32
C GLY A 114 -4.18 0.68 -7.72
N GLU A 115 -4.47 -0.27 -8.60
CA GLU A 115 -5.80 -0.50 -9.16
C GLU A 115 -6.60 -1.52 -8.34
N THR A 116 -7.47 -1.02 -7.45
CA THR A 116 -8.26 -1.85 -6.52
C THR A 116 -9.62 -2.27 -7.07
N SER A 117 -10.01 -1.80 -8.25
CA SER A 117 -11.29 -2.12 -8.89
C SER A 117 -11.31 -3.49 -9.60
N ILE A 118 -10.18 -4.19 -9.62
CA ILE A 118 -9.96 -5.39 -10.44
C ILE A 118 -9.58 -6.58 -9.55
N VAL A 119 -10.13 -7.76 -9.83
CA VAL A 119 -9.85 -8.99 -9.07
C VAL A 119 -8.86 -9.86 -9.83
N ALA A 120 -7.88 -10.39 -9.10
CA ALA A 120 -6.94 -11.38 -9.61
C ALA A 120 -7.58 -12.76 -9.68
N SER A 121 -7.34 -13.47 -10.78
CA SER A 121 -7.87 -14.83 -10.99
C SER A 121 -6.77 -15.88 -11.07
N GLN A 122 -5.61 -15.53 -11.64
CA GLN A 122 -4.50 -16.46 -11.85
C GLN A 122 -3.17 -15.70 -11.74
N LEU A 123 -2.17 -16.35 -11.15
CA LEU A 123 -0.80 -15.86 -11.04
C LEU A 123 0.16 -16.90 -11.62
N ILE A 124 1.03 -16.47 -12.54
CA ILE A 124 2.08 -17.31 -13.12
C ILE A 124 3.41 -16.58 -12.98
N VAL A 125 4.40 -17.25 -12.39
CA VAL A 125 5.74 -16.71 -12.15
C VAL A 125 6.75 -17.60 -12.86
N ARG A 126 7.49 -17.03 -13.82
CA ARG A 126 8.61 -17.70 -14.47
C ARG A 126 9.89 -17.36 -13.71
N LEU A 127 10.62 -18.39 -13.31
CA LEU A 127 11.90 -18.27 -12.63
C LEU A 127 13.07 -18.27 -13.64
N LYS A 128 14.20 -17.71 -13.22
CA LYS A 128 15.43 -17.65 -14.03
C LYS A 128 16.03 -19.04 -14.32
N ASP A 129 15.81 -20.00 -13.43
CA ASP A 129 16.20 -21.40 -13.62
C ASP A 129 15.35 -22.15 -14.67
N GLY A 130 14.34 -21.48 -15.25
CA GLY A 130 13.46 -22.03 -16.28
C GLY A 130 12.19 -22.69 -15.74
N ARG A 131 12.05 -22.85 -14.42
CA ARG A 131 10.81 -23.34 -13.81
C ARG A 131 9.72 -22.27 -13.93
N THR A 132 8.47 -22.69 -14.04
CA THR A 132 7.30 -21.80 -13.98
C THR A 132 6.40 -22.26 -12.86
N LEU A 133 6.08 -21.38 -11.93
CA LEU A 133 5.16 -21.63 -10.83
C LEU A 133 3.82 -20.98 -11.17
N MET A 134 2.72 -21.64 -10.83
CA MET A 134 1.38 -21.14 -11.11
C MET A 134 0.46 -21.36 -9.91
N CYS A 135 -0.37 -20.36 -9.64
CA CYS A 135 -1.60 -20.52 -8.89
C CYS A 135 -2.76 -20.39 -9.88
N ALA A 136 -3.42 -21.52 -10.17
CA ALA A 136 -4.44 -21.60 -11.21
C ALA A 136 -5.72 -20.84 -10.84
N ASP A 137 -6.12 -20.88 -9.57
CA ASP A 137 -7.30 -20.20 -9.05
C ASP A 137 -6.99 -19.51 -7.70
N LEU A 138 -6.78 -18.19 -7.78
CA LEU A 138 -6.51 -17.35 -6.63
C LEU A 138 -7.71 -17.24 -5.68
N HIS A 139 -8.95 -17.45 -6.14
CA HIS A 139 -10.11 -17.31 -5.27
C HIS A 139 -10.14 -18.39 -4.17
N ARG A 140 -9.56 -19.57 -4.44
CA ARG A 140 -9.44 -20.66 -3.45
C ARG A 140 -8.68 -20.25 -2.20
N PHE A 141 -7.73 -19.31 -2.34
CA PHE A 141 -6.82 -18.89 -1.26
C PHE A 141 -7.18 -17.53 -0.68
N LYS A 142 -8.40 -17.03 -0.93
CA LYS A 142 -8.80 -15.66 -0.55
C LYS A 142 -8.80 -15.43 0.97
N ASP A 143 -9.16 -16.45 1.73
CA ASP A 143 -9.33 -16.41 3.19
C ASP A 143 -8.11 -17.01 3.92
N GLU A 144 -7.08 -17.43 3.16
CA GLU A 144 -5.87 -18.02 3.71
C GLU A 144 -4.94 -16.99 4.36
N PRO A 145 -4.00 -17.43 5.21
CA PRO A 145 -2.99 -16.54 5.78
C PRO A 145 -2.23 -15.79 4.68
N ASN A 146 -2.21 -14.46 4.74
CA ASN A 146 -1.67 -13.56 3.71
C ASN A 146 -2.59 -13.35 2.48
N GLY A 147 -3.78 -13.93 2.44
CA GLY A 147 -4.65 -13.88 1.27
C GLY A 147 -4.03 -14.62 0.08
N PRO A 148 -4.58 -14.47 -1.14
CA PRO A 148 -4.29 -15.40 -2.22
C PRO A 148 -2.86 -15.32 -2.78
N PHE A 149 -2.21 -14.17 -2.59
CA PHE A 149 -0.80 -13.93 -2.88
C PHE A 149 -0.39 -12.58 -2.25
N ARG A 150 0.91 -12.33 -2.12
CA ARG A 150 1.48 -11.00 -1.84
C ARG A 150 2.61 -10.70 -2.80
N PHE A 151 2.69 -9.44 -3.19
CA PHE A 151 3.84 -8.91 -3.89
C PHE A 151 4.55 -7.93 -2.97
N GLY A 152 5.85 -8.15 -2.76
CA GLY A 152 6.69 -7.21 -2.04
C GLY A 152 7.07 -6.03 -2.93
N ALA A 153 7.40 -4.89 -2.30
CA ALA A 153 7.74 -3.66 -3.01
C ALA A 153 8.99 -3.80 -3.88
N THR A 154 9.89 -4.73 -3.54
CA THR A 154 11.16 -4.99 -4.24
C THR A 154 11.04 -6.08 -5.32
N GLY A 155 9.85 -6.65 -5.53
CA GLY A 155 9.58 -7.63 -6.58
C GLY A 155 9.55 -9.09 -6.12
N ASP A 156 9.72 -9.36 -4.82
CA ASP A 156 9.50 -10.67 -4.23
C ASP A 156 8.01 -11.03 -4.18
N ILE A 157 7.72 -12.33 -4.12
CA ILE A 157 6.36 -12.85 -4.28
C ILE A 157 6.11 -13.94 -3.25
N LEU A 158 4.96 -13.86 -2.58
CA LEU A 158 4.35 -14.95 -1.82
C LEU A 158 3.15 -15.46 -2.60
N MET A 159 3.08 -16.76 -2.88
CA MET A 159 1.93 -17.35 -3.56
C MET A 159 1.75 -18.82 -3.20
N TYR A 160 0.50 -19.30 -3.28
CA TYR A 160 0.18 -20.72 -3.22
C TYR A 160 0.41 -21.35 -4.59
N VAL A 161 1.33 -22.31 -4.70
CA VAL A 161 1.70 -22.90 -5.99
C VAL A 161 0.88 -24.17 -6.21
N THR A 162 -0.12 -24.10 -7.09
CA THR A 162 -0.95 -25.26 -7.46
C THR A 162 -0.32 -26.10 -8.55
N ASP A 163 0.48 -25.47 -9.42
CA ASP A 163 1.06 -26.15 -10.57
C ASP A 163 2.47 -25.62 -10.82
N GLN A 164 3.33 -26.52 -11.30
CA GLN A 164 4.70 -26.22 -11.67
C GLN A 164 4.97 -26.73 -13.09
N LYS A 165 5.74 -25.95 -13.85
CA LYS A 165 6.30 -26.36 -15.12
C LYS A 165 7.81 -26.48 -15.01
N VAL A 166 8.36 -27.60 -15.45
CA VAL A 166 9.80 -27.81 -15.62
C VAL A 166 10.04 -28.22 -17.07
N GLY A 167 10.76 -27.36 -17.82
CA GLY A 167 10.89 -27.53 -19.27
C GLY A 167 9.54 -27.39 -20.00
N TYR A 168 9.05 -28.48 -20.60
CA TYR A 168 7.77 -28.50 -21.34
C TYR A 168 6.61 -29.13 -20.57
N ALA A 169 6.89 -29.87 -19.48
CA ALA A 169 5.88 -30.61 -18.74
C ALA A 169 5.32 -29.79 -17.58
N TRP A 170 3.99 -29.84 -17.43
CA TRP A 170 3.28 -29.34 -16.25
C TRP A 170 3.03 -30.50 -15.28
N SER A 171 3.21 -30.22 -14.00
CA SER A 171 2.86 -31.09 -12.88
C SER A 171 2.04 -30.30 -11.87
N THR A 172 0.93 -30.87 -11.42
CA THR A 172 0.18 -30.32 -10.30
C THR A 172 0.92 -30.62 -9.00
N ILE A 173 0.95 -29.66 -8.09
CA ILE A 173 1.45 -29.83 -6.74
C ILE A 173 0.26 -30.26 -5.89
N ASP A 174 0.33 -31.49 -5.39
CA ASP A 174 -0.63 -31.99 -4.43
C ASP A 174 -0.39 -31.33 -3.06
N ASP A 175 -1.36 -31.41 -2.16
CA ASP A 175 -1.20 -31.03 -0.75
C ASP A 175 -0.92 -29.54 -0.44
N VAL A 176 -1.13 -28.64 -1.40
CA VAL A 176 -1.07 -27.18 -1.16
C VAL A 176 -2.03 -26.73 -0.06
N PHE A 177 -3.14 -27.46 0.09
CA PHE A 177 -4.07 -27.32 1.21
C PHE A 177 -4.10 -28.64 1.96
N TRP A 178 -3.71 -28.61 3.23
CA TRP A 178 -3.71 -29.79 4.10
C TRP A 178 -4.55 -29.53 5.35
N ASP A 179 -5.55 -30.36 5.61
CA ASP A 179 -6.48 -30.16 6.72
C ASP A 179 -5.77 -30.15 8.09
N GLU A 180 -4.69 -30.92 8.24
CA GLU A 180 -3.94 -31.01 9.50
C GLU A 180 -2.92 -29.89 9.69
N TRP A 181 -2.28 -29.42 8.62
CA TRP A 181 -1.11 -28.52 8.69
C TRP A 181 -1.37 -27.13 8.10
N GLY A 182 -2.51 -26.94 7.44
CA GLY A 182 -2.90 -25.70 6.76
C GLY A 182 -2.38 -25.62 5.33
N SER A 183 -2.36 -24.40 4.79
CA SER A 183 -1.98 -24.14 3.40
C SER A 183 -0.50 -23.82 3.22
N GLU A 184 0.15 -24.44 2.24
CA GLU A 184 1.55 -24.20 1.90
C GLU A 184 1.71 -22.97 1.00
N ILE A 185 2.35 -21.92 1.53
CA ILE A 185 2.69 -20.71 0.78
C ILE A 185 4.18 -20.71 0.39
N THR A 186 4.47 -20.42 -0.88
CA THR A 186 5.84 -20.36 -1.40
C THR A 186 6.34 -18.91 -1.44
N TYR A 187 7.53 -18.67 -0.90
CA TYR A 187 8.29 -17.43 -1.06
C TYR A 187 9.23 -17.52 -2.27
N ILE A 188 9.15 -16.53 -3.15
CA ILE A 188 9.97 -16.40 -4.36
C ILE A 188 10.77 -15.10 -4.23
N PRO A 189 12.11 -15.17 -4.08
CA PRO A 189 12.94 -13.99 -4.04
C PRO A 189 12.89 -13.21 -5.35
N ALA A 190 12.92 -11.87 -5.27
CA ALA A 190 12.95 -10.99 -6.45
C ALA A 190 14.12 -11.33 -7.41
N SER A 191 15.25 -11.80 -6.88
CA SER A 191 16.42 -12.20 -7.67
C SER A 191 16.16 -13.39 -8.59
N GLU A 192 15.17 -14.23 -8.28
CA GLU A 192 14.84 -15.44 -9.05
C GLU A 192 13.74 -15.22 -10.07
N VAL A 193 12.97 -14.14 -9.94
CA VAL A 193 11.86 -13.82 -10.84
C VAL A 193 12.41 -13.34 -12.19
N ALA A 194 12.03 -14.04 -13.26
CA ALA A 194 12.31 -13.62 -14.64
C ALA A 194 11.11 -12.89 -15.26
N GLN A 195 9.88 -13.35 -14.97
CA GLN A 195 8.66 -12.76 -15.48
C GLN A 195 7.48 -13.09 -14.58
N VAL A 196 6.55 -12.14 -14.44
CA VAL A 196 5.27 -12.33 -13.75
C VAL A 196 4.14 -12.08 -14.73
N ASN A 197 3.29 -13.08 -14.91
CA ASN A 197 2.07 -12.97 -15.69
C ASN A 197 0.87 -13.04 -14.74
N PHE A 198 0.04 -12.02 -14.80
CA PHE A 198 -1.04 -11.84 -13.85
C PHE A 198 -2.37 -11.66 -14.58
N ARG A 199 -3.31 -12.59 -14.36
CA ARG A 199 -4.61 -12.55 -15.01
C ARG A 199 -5.63 -11.91 -14.09
N ARG A 200 -6.28 -10.88 -14.62
CA ARG A 200 -7.20 -10.01 -13.90
C ARG A 200 -8.54 -9.93 -14.63
N ARG A 201 -9.63 -9.80 -13.87
CA ARG A 201 -10.99 -9.54 -14.39
C ARG A 201 -11.63 -8.39 -13.61
N GLY A 202 -12.53 -7.64 -14.26
CA GLY A 202 -13.36 -6.65 -13.57
C GLY A 202 -14.14 -7.32 -12.43
N ARG A 203 -14.40 -6.56 -11.35
CA ARG A 203 -15.27 -7.00 -10.25
C ARG A 203 -16.68 -7.30 -10.73
#